data_AF-A0A0Q4FWF8-F1
#
_entry.id   AF-A0A0Q4FWF8-F1
#
_cell.length_a   1.000
_cell.length_b   1.000
_cell.length_c   1.000
_cell.angle_alpha   90.00
_cell.angle_beta   90.00
_cell.angle_gamma   90.00
#
_symmetry.space_group_name_H-M   'P 1'
#
loop_
_entity.id
_entity.type
_entity.pdbx_description
1 polymer ?
#
loop_
_entity_poly.entity_id
_entity_poly.type
_entity_poly.pdbx_seq_one_letter_code
_entity_poly.pdbx_strand_id
1 'polypeptide(L)'
;MKTVTIFGPTIVNGEVRHPHEGPLTISNREAARLVQGGVLKDPPLDADGEHADDVEPPVDGDGLDLLTIAQLSELAEVEQIDISGATLKADIIAAIRAHRAG
;
A
#
# COMPACT_ATOMS: atom_id res chain seq x y z
N MET A 1 1.20 -1.16 -6.54
CA MET A 1 0.67 -0.73 -7.87
C MET A 1 -0.83 -1.07 -7.95
N LYS A 2 -1.62 -0.33 -8.75
CA LYS A 2 -3.04 -0.58 -8.99
C LYS A 2 -3.33 -0.74 -10.47
N THR A 3 -4.29 -1.60 -10.79
CA THR A 3 -4.86 -1.73 -12.12
C THR A 3 -6.16 -0.93 -12.19
N VAL A 4 -6.27 -0.04 -13.17
CA VAL A 4 -7.44 0.83 -13.36
C VAL A 4 -7.97 0.79 -14.78
N THR A 5 -9.29 0.92 -14.91
CA THR A 5 -9.95 1.10 -16.22
C THR A 5 -10.55 2.50 -16.26
N ILE A 6 -10.25 3.27 -17.30
CA ILE A 6 -10.81 4.62 -17.52
C ILE A 6 -12.02 4.55 -18.45
N PHE A 7 -13.04 5.39 -18.24
CA PHE A 7 -14.21 5.43 -19.13
C PHE A 7 -14.14 6.51 -20.22
N GLY A 8 -13.22 7.47 -20.09
CA GLY A 8 -12.99 8.54 -21.07
C GLY A 8 -11.50 8.89 -21.20
N PRO A 9 -11.11 9.65 -22.25
CA PRO A 9 -9.75 10.12 -22.41
C PRO A 9 -9.32 10.97 -21.21
N THR A 10 -8.20 10.62 -20.59
CA THR A 10 -7.67 11.33 -19.41
C THR A 10 -6.15 11.30 -19.38
N ILE A 11 -5.56 12.19 -18.60
CA ILE A 11 -4.12 12.20 -18.38
C ILE A 11 -3.80 11.17 -17.31
N VAL A 12 -2.87 10.25 -17.59
CA VAL A 12 -2.33 9.26 -16.66
C VAL A 12 -0.80 9.29 -16.77
N ASN A 13 -0.09 9.51 -15.66
CA ASN A 13 1.37 9.64 -15.62
C ASN A 13 1.93 10.69 -16.61
N GLY A 14 1.15 11.75 -16.88
CA GLY A 14 1.53 12.82 -17.82
C GLY A 14 1.24 12.53 -19.30
N GLU A 15 0.70 11.35 -19.63
CA GLU A 15 0.32 10.98 -20.99
C GLU A 15 -1.20 10.90 -21.15
N VAL A 16 -1.72 11.24 -22.33
CA VAL A 16 -3.15 11.09 -22.62
C VAL A 16 -3.45 9.62 -22.92
N ARG A 17 -4.25 9.00 -22.06
CA ARG A 17 -4.70 7.61 -22.17
C ARG A 17 -6.16 7.52 -22.57
N HIS A 18 -6.51 6.47 -23.30
CA HIS A 18 -7.84 6.24 -23.85
C HIS A 18 -8.45 4.93 -23.34
N PRO A 19 -9.79 4.84 -23.24
CA PRO A 19 -10.47 3.63 -22.72
C PRO A 19 -10.20 2.33 -23.49
N HIS A 20 -9.85 2.42 -24.77
CA HIS A 20 -9.60 1.25 -25.61
C HIS A 20 -8.21 0.62 -25.39
N GLU A 21 -7.33 1.26 -24.63
CA GLU A 21 -6.02 0.71 -24.24
C GLU A 21 -6.15 -0.44 -23.22
N GLY A 22 -7.34 -0.62 -22.64
CA GLY A 22 -7.61 -1.64 -21.63
C GLY A 22 -7.18 -1.21 -20.23
N PRO A 23 -7.06 -2.16 -19.29
CA PRO A 23 -6.64 -1.88 -17.92
C PRO A 23 -5.20 -1.36 -17.87
N LEU A 24 -4.98 -0.28 -17.13
CA LEU A 24 -3.69 0.37 -16.97
C LEU A 24 -3.12 0.07 -15.58
N THR A 25 -1.87 -0.39 -15.52
CA THR A 25 -1.15 -0.55 -14.26
C THR A 25 -0.42 0.75 -13.90
N ILE A 26 -0.80 1.35 -12.78
CA ILE A 26 -0.32 2.67 -12.33
C ILE A 26 0.04 2.65 -10.84
N SER A 27 0.67 3.73 -10.36
CA SER A 27 0.96 3.89 -8.93
C SER A 27 -0.30 4.09 -8.11
N ASN A 28 -0.21 3.82 -6.79
CA ASN A 28 -1.33 4.03 -5.86
C ASN A 28 -1.76 5.51 -5.83
N ARG A 29 -0.78 6.42 -5.87
CA ARG A 29 -1.00 7.86 -5.89
C ARG A 29 -1.79 8.29 -7.13
N GLU A 30 -1.41 7.78 -8.30
CA GLU A 30 -2.10 8.12 -9.53
C GLU A 30 -3.52 7.52 -9.56
N ALA A 31 -3.68 6.29 -9.08
CA ALA A 31 -5.01 5.68 -8.94
C ALA A 31 -5.92 6.51 -8.02
N ALA A 32 -5.41 6.99 -6.88
CA ALA A 32 -6.17 7.86 -5.97
C ALA A 32 -6.60 9.18 -6.65
N ARG A 33 -5.70 9.80 -7.43
CA ARG A 33 -6.02 11.00 -8.22
C ARG A 33 -7.16 10.74 -9.21
N LEU A 34 -7.13 9.60 -9.91
CA LEU A 34 -8.16 9.24 -10.89
C LEU A 34 -9.50 8.86 -10.23
N VAL A 35 -9.47 8.24 -9.04
CA VAL A 35 -10.68 8.01 -8.22
C VAL A 35 -11.30 9.35 -7.83
N GLN A 36 -10.51 10.28 -7.31
CA GLN A 36 -10.99 11.60 -6.91
C GLN A 36 -11.53 12.41 -8.09
N GLY A 37 -10.90 12.27 -9.26
CA GLY A 37 -11.37 12.86 -10.51
C GLY A 37 -12.63 12.19 -11.08
N GLY A 38 -13.04 11.04 -10.52
CA GLY A 38 -14.21 10.30 -10.99
C GLY A 38 -14.10 9.90 -12.45
N VAL A 39 -12.90 9.57 -12.93
CA VAL A 39 -12.62 9.20 -14.35
C VAL A 39 -12.47 7.69 -14.57
N LEU A 40 -12.55 6.93 -13.47
CA LEU A 40 -12.47 5.47 -13.50
C LEU A 40 -13.83 4.86 -13.82
N LYS A 41 -13.82 3.84 -14.68
CA LYS A 41 -15.00 3.03 -15.01
C LYS A 41 -15.37 2.10 -13.85
N ASP A 42 -14.35 1.53 -13.22
CA ASP A 42 -14.45 0.53 -12.16
C ASP A 42 -13.50 0.92 -11.01
N PRO A 43 -13.75 0.45 -9.77
CA PRO A 43 -12.82 0.66 -8.66
C PRO A 43 -11.41 0.13 -9.00
N PRO A 44 -10.34 0.84 -8.57
CA PRO A 44 -8.97 0.39 -8.78
C PRO A 44 -8.73 -0.95 -8.09
N LEU A 45 -8.24 -1.93 -8.84
CA LEU A 45 -7.89 -3.26 -8.35
C LEU A 45 -6.42 -3.31 -7.96
N ASP A 46 -6.05 -4.12 -6.98
CA ASP A 46 -4.66 -4.47 -6.76
C ASP A 46 -4.14 -5.24 -7.96
N ALA A 47 -2.99 -4.83 -8.50
CA ALA A 47 -2.36 -5.57 -9.59
C ALA A 47 -1.81 -6.89 -9.03
N ASP A 48 -2.24 -8.03 -9.57
CA ASP A 48 -1.74 -9.36 -9.21
C ASP A 48 -0.25 -9.46 -9.59
N GLY A 49 0.61 -9.14 -8.63
CA GLY A 49 2.05 -9.05 -8.85
C GLY A 49 2.65 -7.88 -8.10
N GLU A 50 3.00 -8.14 -6.85
CA GLU A 50 4.07 -7.47 -6.13
C GLU A 50 3.92 -5.97 -5.74
N HIS A 51 3.96 -5.80 -4.42
CA HIS A 51 4.45 -4.67 -3.64
C HIS A 51 3.61 -3.37 -3.59
N ALA A 52 3.24 -3.07 -2.35
CA ALA A 52 2.68 -1.81 -1.89
C ALA A 52 3.77 -0.71 -1.81
N ASP A 53 4.51 -0.45 -2.89
CA ASP A 53 5.61 0.54 -2.89
C ASP A 53 5.16 1.99 -3.18
N ASP A 54 4.09 2.46 -2.54
CA ASP A 54 3.79 3.91 -2.61
C ASP A 54 2.90 4.39 -1.46
N VAL A 55 3.21 3.93 -0.25
CA VAL A 55 2.86 4.65 0.97
C VAL A 55 4.01 5.61 1.20
N GLU A 56 3.77 6.93 1.14
CA GLU A 56 4.76 7.91 1.64
C GLU A 56 5.25 7.40 3.01
N PRO A 57 6.56 7.27 3.25
CA PRO A 57 7.03 6.77 4.52
C PRO A 57 6.45 7.69 5.61
N PRO A 58 5.69 7.17 6.60
CA PRO A 58 5.39 7.97 7.77
C PRO A 58 6.75 8.41 8.35
N VAL A 59 6.92 9.72 8.51
CA VAL A 59 8.18 10.38 8.88
C VAL A 59 8.54 10.14 10.36
N ASP A 60 8.09 9.03 10.93
CA ASP A 60 8.35 8.63 12.31
C ASP A 60 8.96 7.21 12.33
N GLY A 61 10.28 7.16 12.20
CA GLY A 61 11.12 6.49 13.20
C GLY A 61 11.75 5.12 12.90
N ASP A 62 11.06 4.16 12.29
CA ASP A 62 11.56 2.77 12.31
C ASP A 62 11.12 1.87 11.15
N GLY A 63 10.33 2.38 10.20
CA GLY A 63 9.92 1.64 9.00
C GLY A 63 8.96 0.46 9.24
N LEU A 64 8.51 0.24 10.48
CA LEU A 64 7.62 -0.86 10.84
C LEU A 64 6.23 -0.72 10.22
N ASP A 65 5.77 0.52 10.02
CA ASP A 65 4.48 0.82 9.38
C ASP A 65 4.42 0.40 7.89
N LEU A 66 5.57 0.21 7.25
CA LEU A 66 5.66 -0.27 5.86
C LEU A 66 5.61 -1.81 5.76
N LEU A 67 5.81 -2.51 6.87
CA LEU A 67 5.82 -3.97 6.89
C LEU A 67 4.40 -4.54 6.93
N THR A 68 4.20 -5.70 6.30
CA THR A 68 2.98 -6.49 6.44
C THR A 68 2.88 -7.14 7.81
N ILE A 69 1.69 -7.59 8.21
CA ILE A 69 1.51 -8.33 9.48
C ILE A 69 2.42 -9.56 9.51
N ALA A 70 2.56 -10.29 8.40
CA ALA A 70 3.45 -11.44 8.31
C ALA A 70 4.93 -11.07 8.54
N GLN A 71 5.40 -9.99 7.92
CA GLN A 71 6.77 -9.49 8.11
C GLN A 71 7.01 -8.96 9.53
N LEU A 72 5.99 -8.36 10.15
CA LEU A 72 6.06 -7.92 11.55
C LEU A 72 6.09 -9.10 12.52
N SER A 73 5.34 -10.17 12.24
CA SER A 73 5.39 -11.40 13.01
C SER A 73 6.74 -12.11 12.91
N GLU A 74 7.31 -12.19 11.70
CA GLU A 74 8.66 -12.73 11.50
C GLU A 74 9.71 -11.89 12.25
N LEU A 75 9.61 -10.56 12.18
CA LEU A 75 10.49 -9.66 12.91
C LEU A 75 10.37 -9.85 14.44
N ALA A 76 9.14 -10.00 14.94
CA ALA A 76 8.89 -10.30 16.35
C ALA A 76 9.50 -11.65 16.76
N GLU A 77 9.44 -12.68 15.92
CA GLU A 77 10.10 -13.97 16.20
C GLU A 77 11.63 -13.83 16.26
N VAL A 78 12.22 -13.08 15.32
CA VAL A 78 13.67 -12.81 15.28
C VAL A 78 14.12 -12.07 16.54
N GLU A 79 13.33 -11.09 17.00
CA GLU A 79 13.60 -10.32 18.21
C GLU A 79 13.08 -11.01 19.49
N GLN A 80 12.52 -12.21 19.38
CA GLN A 80 11.93 -12.97 20.49
C GLN A 80 10.87 -12.20 21.29
N ILE A 81 10.07 -11.40 20.60
CA ILE A 81 8.97 -10.60 21.16
C ILE A 81 7.69 -11.44 21.17
N ASP A 82 7.07 -11.56 22.34
CA ASP A 82 5.77 -12.21 22.44
C ASP A 82 4.66 -11.30 21.90
N ILE A 83 4.13 -11.68 20.73
CA ILE A 83 3.02 -11.00 20.06
C ILE A 83 1.72 -11.82 20.09
N SER A 84 1.65 -12.89 20.90
CA SER A 84 0.51 -13.83 20.93
C SER A 84 -0.84 -13.19 21.30
N GLY A 85 -0.83 -11.98 21.86
CA GLY A 85 -2.03 -11.18 22.14
C GLY A 85 -2.34 -10.08 21.11
N ALA A 86 -1.46 -9.81 20.15
CA ALA A 86 -1.58 -8.71 19.20
C ALA A 86 -2.09 -9.22 17.84
N THR A 87 -3.37 -9.00 17.55
CA THR A 87 -3.98 -9.40 16.26
C THR A 87 -4.06 -8.27 15.24
N LEU A 88 -3.95 -7.02 15.71
CA LEU A 88 -3.93 -5.83 14.87
C LEU A 88 -2.50 -5.41 14.57
N LYS A 89 -2.25 -4.96 13.33
CA LYS A 89 -0.94 -4.46 12.88
C LYS A 89 -0.36 -3.40 13.83
N ALA A 90 -1.19 -2.45 14.26
CA ALA A 90 -0.78 -1.39 15.17
C ALA A 90 -0.29 -1.93 16.53
N ASP A 91 -0.95 -2.98 17.05
CA ASP A 91 -0.59 -3.60 18.33
C ASP A 91 0.75 -4.34 18.23
N ILE A 92 1.00 -5.01 17.10
CA ILE A 92 2.27 -5.70 16.83
C ILE A 92 3.41 -4.68 16.73
N ILE A 93 3.20 -3.58 16.00
CA ILE A 93 4.18 -2.49 15.88
C ILE A 93 4.46 -1.87 17.27
N ALA A 94 3.42 -1.64 18.07
CA ALA A 94 3.57 -1.12 19.42
C ALA A 94 4.37 -2.06 20.33
N ALA A 95 4.15 -3.37 20.24
CA ALA A 95 4.93 -4.36 20.98
C ALA A 95 6.42 -4.34 20.58
N ILE A 96 6.72 -4.25 19.29
CA ILE A 96 8.09 -4.15 18.78
C ILE A 96 8.77 -2.85 19.22
N ARG A 97 8.08 -1.73 19.12
CA ARG A 97 8.59 -0.44 19.61
C ARG A 97 8.85 -0.46 21.11
N ALA A 98 7.94 -1.05 21.90
CA ALA A 98 8.09 -1.16 23.35
C ALA A 98 9.29 -2.04 23.73
N HIS A 99 9.55 -3.12 23.00
CA HIS A 99 10.73 -3.96 23.23
C HIS A 99 12.05 -3.22 22.97
N ARG A 100 12.12 -2.45 21.87
CA ARG A 100 13.33 -1.71 21.47
C ARG A 100 13.61 -0.44 22.27
N ALA A 101 12.60 0.08 22.98
CA ALA A 101 12.72 1.26 23.83
C ALA A 101 13.15 0.93 25.27
N GLY A 102 13.17 -0.36 25.65
CA GLY A 102 13.67 -0.86 26.94
C GLY A 102 15.16 -1.17 26.91
#